data_AF-A0A1V9Z7A3-F1
#
_entry.id   AF-A0A1V9Z7A3-F1
#
_cell.length_a   1.000
_cell.length_b   1.000
_cell.length_c   1.000
_cell.angle_alpha   90.00
_cell.angle_beta   90.00
_cell.angle_gamma   90.00
#
_symmetry.space_group_name_H-M   'P 1'
#
loop_
_entity.id
_entity.type
_entity.pdbx_description
1 polymer ?
#
loop_
_entity_poly.entity_id
_entity_poly.type
_entity_poly.pdbx_seq_one_letter_code
_entity_poly.pdbx_strand_id
1 'polypeptide(L)'
;MDVDATMERLHALKLTSDMTLAGRKGGNELTELADRAAALHVRDQYEAMVVEQTRLSQLVAQENAQLRSMLATMEKQNMGLRNAVHALEEYRDKHDEQARTIQALQDEIKSLKQANFSLQFYLQQSDHTIHGAFPPRPPDVY
;
A
#
# COMPACT_ATOMS: atom_id res chain seq x y z
N MET A 1 -2.47 25.47 14.38
CA MET A 1 -3.16 26.54 15.14
C MET A 1 -2.07 27.30 15.87
N ASP A 2 -1.77 28.52 15.46
CA ASP A 2 -0.76 29.35 16.13
C ASP A 2 -1.34 29.95 17.41
N VAL A 3 -0.95 29.36 18.52
CA VAL A 3 -1.24 29.85 19.88
C VAL A 3 -0.57 31.21 20.11
N ASP A 4 0.52 31.49 19.39
CA ASP A 4 1.24 32.77 19.50
C ASP A 4 0.43 33.94 18.91
N ALA A 5 -0.27 33.72 17.79
CA ALA A 5 -1.10 34.75 17.16
C ALA A 5 -2.34 35.11 18.01
N THR A 6 -2.86 34.16 18.79
CA THR A 6 -3.98 34.44 19.72
C THR A 6 -3.49 35.15 20.99
N MET A 7 -2.27 34.83 21.46
CA MET A 7 -1.66 35.50 22.61
C MET A 7 -1.30 36.96 22.32
N GLU A 8 -0.79 37.24 21.12
CA GLU A 8 -0.43 38.59 20.67
C GLU A 8 -1.68 39.51 20.55
N ARG A 9 -2.80 38.96 20.05
CA ARG A 9 -4.09 39.69 19.99
C ARG A 9 -4.67 39.98 21.37
N LEU A 10 -4.52 39.06 22.33
CA LEU A 10 -4.94 39.29 23.71
C LEU A 10 -4.13 40.41 24.37
N HIS A 11 -2.82 40.47 24.07
CA HIS A 11 -1.93 41.50 24.61
C HIS A 11 -2.27 42.89 24.04
N ALA A 12 -2.60 42.97 22.75
CA ALA A 12 -3.06 44.20 22.11
C ALA A 12 -4.40 44.71 22.69
N LEU A 13 -5.34 43.81 22.96
CA LEU A 13 -6.64 44.15 23.59
C LEU A 13 -6.49 44.61 25.04
N LYS A 14 -5.53 44.07 25.79
CA LYS A 14 -5.26 44.50 27.17
C LYS A 14 -4.67 45.90 27.23
N LEU A 15 -3.75 46.23 26.31
CA LEU A 15 -3.13 47.55 26.23
C LEU A 15 -4.13 48.66 25.84
N THR A 16 -5.11 48.37 24.99
CA THR A 16 -6.15 49.35 24.63
C THR A 16 -7.14 49.57 25.77
N SER A 17 -7.45 48.53 26.57
CA SER A 17 -8.27 48.63 27.77
C SER A 17 -7.65 49.55 28.84
N ASP A 18 -6.33 49.48 29.05
CA ASP A 18 -5.66 50.32 30.06
C ASP A 18 -5.60 51.80 29.65
N MET A 19 -5.62 52.11 28.35
CA MET A 19 -5.65 53.49 27.86
C MET A 19 -7.05 54.14 27.92
N THR A 20 -8.14 53.37 27.82
CA THR A 20 -9.51 53.92 27.86
C THR A 20 -9.97 54.27 29.29
N LEU A 21 -9.38 53.67 30.32
CA LEU A 21 -9.68 53.91 31.73
C LEU A 21 -9.17 55.27 32.25
N ALA A 22 -8.16 55.88 31.60
CA ALA A 22 -7.56 57.13 32.06
C ALA A 22 -8.36 58.40 31.72
N GLY A 23 -9.43 58.32 30.93
CA GLY A 23 -10.09 59.49 30.33
C GLY A 23 -11.53 59.82 30.76
N ARG A 24 -12.19 59.04 31.64
CA ARG A 24 -13.64 59.18 31.87
C ARG A 24 -13.98 59.82 33.23
N LYS A 25 -14.07 61.15 33.26
CA LYS A 25 -14.84 61.91 34.26
C LYS A 25 -15.86 62.78 33.53
N GLY A 26 -17.07 62.27 33.35
CA GLY A 26 -18.22 63.02 32.84
C GLY A 26 -18.84 62.41 31.58
N GLY A 27 -19.83 61.51 31.77
CA GLY A 27 -20.62 60.92 30.67
C GLY A 27 -20.93 59.44 30.85
N ASN A 28 -21.36 58.99 32.03
CA ASN A 28 -21.39 57.56 32.36
C ASN A 28 -22.40 56.73 31.54
N GLU A 29 -23.60 57.23 31.24
CA GLU A 29 -24.64 56.36 30.66
C GLU A 29 -24.49 56.09 29.16
N LEU A 30 -24.13 57.11 28.35
CA LEU A 30 -23.95 56.94 26.91
C LEU A 30 -22.69 56.11 26.59
N THR A 31 -21.65 56.25 27.41
CA THR A 31 -20.41 55.50 27.24
C THR A 31 -20.53 54.06 27.74
N GLU A 32 -21.28 53.80 28.81
CA GLU A 32 -21.63 52.43 29.23
C GLU A 32 -22.48 51.70 28.18
N LEU A 33 -23.43 52.39 27.54
CA LEU A 33 -24.22 51.83 26.43
C LEU A 33 -23.36 51.51 25.21
N ALA A 34 -22.41 52.39 24.86
CA ALA A 34 -21.46 52.16 23.77
C ALA A 34 -20.51 50.98 24.07
N ASP A 35 -19.99 50.88 25.29
CA ASP A 35 -19.14 49.76 25.71
C ASP A 35 -19.93 48.43 25.72
N ARG A 36 -21.20 48.47 26.13
CA ARG A 36 -22.08 47.28 26.11
C ARG A 36 -22.39 46.83 24.68
N ALA A 37 -22.61 47.76 23.75
CA ALA A 37 -22.77 47.44 22.34
C ALA A 37 -21.48 46.87 21.73
N ALA A 38 -20.31 47.42 22.07
CA ALA A 38 -19.02 46.88 21.66
C ALA A 38 -18.77 45.46 22.20
N ALA A 39 -19.10 45.21 23.47
CA ALA A 39 -19.01 43.89 24.08
C ALA A 39 -19.91 42.85 23.40
N LEU A 40 -21.13 43.23 23.00
CA LEU A 40 -22.02 42.35 22.24
C LEU A 40 -21.46 42.06 20.85
N HIS A 41 -20.94 43.05 20.13
CA HIS A 41 -20.30 42.84 18.84
C HIS A 41 -19.09 41.90 18.92
N VAL A 42 -18.26 42.05 19.95
CA VAL A 42 -17.12 41.16 20.18
C VAL A 42 -17.61 39.74 20.47
N ARG A 43 -18.66 39.57 21.29
CA ARG A 43 -19.27 38.27 21.56
C ARG A 43 -19.75 37.58 20.28
N ASP A 44 -20.49 38.31 19.44
CA ASP A 44 -21.04 37.76 18.20
C ASP A 44 -19.93 37.38 17.21
N GLN A 45 -18.83 38.14 17.17
CA GLN A 45 -17.64 37.79 16.38
C GLN A 45 -16.95 36.52 16.89
N TYR A 46 -16.81 36.36 18.21
CA TYR A 46 -16.28 35.14 18.79
C TYR A 46 -17.18 33.94 18.51
N GLU A 47 -18.50 34.10 18.62
CA GLU A 47 -19.47 33.05 18.31
C GLU A 47 -19.35 32.62 16.83
N ALA A 48 -19.33 33.58 15.90
CA ALA A 48 -19.13 33.30 14.48
C ALA A 48 -17.80 32.57 14.20
N MET A 49 -16.72 32.98 14.87
CA MET A 49 -15.42 32.36 14.74
C MET A 49 -15.40 30.91 15.26
N VAL A 50 -16.05 30.64 16.40
CA VAL A 50 -16.13 29.29 16.97
C VAL A 50 -16.97 28.37 16.08
N VAL A 51 -18.07 28.87 15.53
CA VAL A 51 -18.91 28.12 14.57
C VAL A 51 -18.11 27.78 13.33
N GLU A 52 -17.39 28.74 12.75
CA GLU A 52 -16.58 28.51 11.56
C GLU A 52 -15.41 27.54 11.83
N GLN A 53 -14.74 27.69 12.98
CA GLN A 53 -13.69 26.76 13.39
C GLN A 53 -14.22 25.33 13.56
N THR A 54 -15.41 25.17 14.13
CA THR A 54 -16.06 23.87 14.28
C THR A 54 -16.37 23.26 12.92
N ARG A 55 -16.90 24.06 11.98
CA ARG A 55 -17.19 23.64 10.61
C ARG A 55 -15.92 23.17 9.90
N LEU A 56 -14.85 23.95 9.95
CA LEU A 56 -13.56 23.59 9.35
C LEU A 56 -12.98 22.31 9.98
N SER A 57 -13.04 22.18 11.30
CA SER A 57 -12.60 20.97 12.00
C SER A 57 -13.37 19.73 11.55
N GLN A 58 -14.68 19.85 11.30
CA GLN A 58 -15.50 18.74 10.81
C GLN A 58 -15.11 18.33 9.40
N LEU A 59 -14.85 19.29 8.49
CA LEU A 59 -14.38 18.99 7.14
C LEU A 59 -13.04 18.26 7.16
N VAL A 60 -12.08 18.76 7.95
CA VAL A 60 -10.77 18.11 8.10
C VAL A 60 -10.90 16.71 8.68
N ALA A 61 -11.82 16.50 9.63
CA ALA A 61 -12.07 15.17 10.18
C ALA A 61 -12.65 14.20 9.13
N GLN A 62 -13.56 14.68 8.28
CA GLN A 62 -14.12 13.89 7.17
C GLN A 62 -13.06 13.54 6.13
N GLU A 63 -12.24 14.52 5.71
CA GLU A 63 -11.14 14.29 4.78
C GLU A 63 -10.13 13.28 5.33
N ASN A 64 -9.76 13.40 6.61
CA ASN A 64 -8.88 12.44 7.27
C ASN A 64 -9.48 11.03 7.33
N ALA A 65 -10.78 10.90 7.60
CA ALA A 65 -11.46 9.61 7.60
C ALA A 65 -11.44 8.98 6.19
N GLN A 66 -11.67 9.77 5.15
CA GLN A 66 -11.60 9.32 3.76
C GLN A 66 -10.19 8.87 3.37
N LEU A 67 -9.16 9.66 3.70
CA LEU A 67 -7.77 9.32 3.43
C LEU A 67 -7.33 8.03 4.14
N ARG A 68 -7.75 7.85 5.41
CA ARG A 68 -7.49 6.62 6.16
C ARG A 68 -8.16 5.40 5.53
N SER A 69 -9.40 5.55 5.05
CA SER A 69 -10.12 4.48 4.35
C SER A 69 -9.43 4.10 3.04
N MET A 70 -8.99 5.09 2.27
CA MET A 70 -8.25 4.88 1.02
C MET A 70 -6.91 4.19 1.29
N LEU A 71 -6.17 4.64 2.31
CA LEU A 71 -4.91 4.02 2.72
C LEU A 71 -5.10 2.56 3.11
N ALA A 72 -6.09 2.25 3.95
CA ALA A 72 -6.39 0.87 4.35
C ALA A 72 -6.75 -0.02 3.15
N THR A 73 -7.47 0.53 2.17
CA THR A 73 -7.79 -0.18 0.92
C THR A 73 -6.53 -0.46 0.10
N MET A 74 -5.64 0.52 -0.05
CA MET A 74 -4.37 0.36 -0.76
C MET A 74 -3.44 -0.63 -0.07
N GLU A 75 -3.37 -0.60 1.26
CA GLU A 75 -2.58 -1.56 2.06
C GLU A 75 -3.10 -2.99 1.86
N LYS A 76 -4.43 -3.18 1.88
CA LYS A 76 -5.04 -4.49 1.61
C LYS A 76 -4.73 -4.99 0.20
N GLN A 77 -4.79 -4.11 -0.81
CA GLN A 77 -4.42 -4.44 -2.18
C GLN A 77 -2.93 -4.80 -2.28
N ASN A 78 -2.05 -4.04 -1.64
CA ASN A 78 -0.61 -4.32 -1.62
C ASN A 78 -0.31 -5.69 -1.00
N MET A 79 -0.96 -6.01 0.12
CA MET A 79 -0.85 -7.32 0.76
C MET A 79 -1.35 -8.43 -0.17
N GLY A 80 -2.48 -8.22 -0.86
CA GLY A 80 -2.99 -9.17 -1.86
C GLY A 80 -2.01 -9.42 -3.01
N LEU A 81 -1.38 -8.35 -3.52
CA LEU A 81 -0.35 -8.46 -4.56
C LEU A 81 0.89 -9.22 -4.07
N ARG A 82 1.37 -8.95 -2.85
CA ARG A 82 2.50 -9.69 -2.27
C ARG A 82 2.21 -11.18 -2.14
N ASN A 83 1.01 -11.54 -1.69
CA ASN A 83 0.59 -12.94 -1.60
C ASN A 83 0.54 -13.59 -2.99
N ALA A 84 0.05 -12.87 -4.01
CA ALA A 84 0.03 -13.38 -5.38
C ALA A 84 1.45 -13.58 -5.94
N VAL A 85 2.39 -12.68 -5.63
CA VAL A 85 3.81 -12.85 -6.01
C VAL A 85 4.40 -14.10 -5.37
N HIS A 86 4.20 -14.31 -4.07
CA HIS A 86 4.67 -15.53 -3.40
C HIS A 86 4.07 -16.80 -3.99
N ALA A 87 2.78 -16.81 -4.31
CA ALA A 87 2.16 -17.96 -4.98
C ALA A 87 2.75 -18.23 -6.37
N LEU A 88 3.13 -17.18 -7.12
CA LEU A 88 3.80 -17.32 -8.42
C LEU A 88 5.24 -17.85 -8.27
N GLU A 89 5.97 -17.41 -7.24
CA GLU A 89 7.29 -17.94 -6.90
C GLU A 89 7.20 -19.45 -6.57
N GLU A 90 6.26 -19.86 -5.72
CA GLU A 90 6.02 -21.28 -5.43
C GLU A 90 5.65 -22.09 -6.67
N TYR A 91 4.84 -21.53 -7.57
CA TYR A 91 4.49 -22.19 -8.82
C TYR A 91 5.70 -22.36 -9.73
N ARG A 92 6.56 -21.33 -9.81
CA ARG A 92 7.81 -21.39 -10.56
C ARG A 92 8.75 -22.45 -10.02
N ASP A 93 8.93 -22.54 -8.70
CA ASP A 93 9.79 -23.56 -8.09
C ASP A 93 9.28 -24.97 -8.40
N LYS A 94 7.96 -25.19 -8.35
CA LYS A 94 7.33 -26.46 -8.74
C LYS A 94 7.52 -26.77 -10.22
N HIS A 95 7.40 -25.76 -11.08
CA HIS A 95 7.64 -25.91 -12.52
C HIS A 95 9.11 -26.30 -12.79
N ASP A 96 10.07 -25.64 -12.15
CA ASP A 96 11.49 -25.94 -12.32
C ASP A 96 11.84 -27.34 -11.83
N GLU A 97 11.20 -27.81 -10.74
CA GLU A 97 11.32 -29.19 -10.27
C GLU A 97 10.74 -30.21 -11.26
N GLN A 98 9.58 -29.93 -11.83
CA GLN A 98 8.98 -30.76 -12.87
C GLN A 98 9.87 -30.83 -14.11
N ALA A 99 10.45 -29.71 -14.53
CA ALA A 99 11.38 -29.67 -15.67
C ALA A 99 12.62 -30.54 -15.42
N ARG A 100 13.20 -30.49 -14.20
CA ARG A 100 14.31 -31.38 -13.81
C ARG A 100 13.92 -32.85 -13.85
N THR A 101 12.75 -33.19 -13.34
CA THR A 101 12.22 -34.56 -13.35
C THR A 101 12.02 -35.07 -14.78
N ILE A 102 11.44 -34.24 -15.66
CA ILE A 102 11.24 -34.58 -17.07
C ILE A 102 12.59 -34.82 -17.75
N GLN A 103 13.58 -33.95 -17.51
CA GLN A 103 14.91 -34.11 -18.08
C GLN A 103 15.56 -35.44 -17.64
N ALA A 104 15.50 -35.76 -16.34
CA ALA A 104 16.04 -37.00 -15.81
C ALA A 104 15.38 -38.25 -16.44
N LEU A 105 14.05 -38.22 -16.61
CA LEU A 105 13.31 -39.30 -17.27
C LEU A 105 13.67 -39.43 -18.76
N GLN A 106 13.86 -38.30 -19.45
CA GLN A 106 14.29 -38.31 -20.85
C GLN A 106 15.69 -38.92 -21.01
N ASP A 107 16.62 -38.59 -20.12
CA ASP A 107 17.97 -39.13 -20.12
C ASP A 107 17.97 -40.64 -19.79
N GLU A 108 17.14 -41.08 -18.86
CA GLU A 108 16.94 -42.50 -18.55
C GLU A 108 16.38 -43.27 -19.76
N ILE A 109 15.36 -42.72 -20.43
CA ILE A 109 14.81 -43.33 -21.65
C ILE A 109 15.87 -43.45 -22.74
N LYS A 110 16.70 -42.43 -22.94
CA LYS A 110 17.81 -42.47 -23.91
C LYS A 110 18.80 -43.58 -23.57
N SER A 111 19.19 -43.69 -22.30
CA SER A 111 20.07 -44.76 -21.81
C SER A 111 19.47 -46.15 -22.03
N LEU A 112 18.20 -46.34 -21.66
CA LEU A 112 17.49 -47.61 -21.84
C LEU A 112 17.36 -48.01 -23.31
N LYS A 113 17.06 -47.06 -24.20
CA LYS A 113 17.02 -47.30 -25.65
C LYS A 113 18.38 -47.77 -26.18
N GLN A 114 19.47 -47.15 -25.75
CA GLN A 114 20.82 -47.54 -26.15
C GLN A 114 21.22 -48.91 -25.60
N ALA A 115 20.91 -49.20 -24.34
CA ALA A 115 21.14 -50.50 -23.73
C ALA A 115 20.34 -51.60 -24.45
N ASN A 116 19.06 -51.34 -24.76
CA ASN A 116 18.22 -52.27 -25.48
C ASN A 116 18.75 -52.56 -26.90
N PHE A 117 19.15 -51.53 -27.64
CA PHE A 117 19.81 -51.69 -28.94
C PHE A 117 21.07 -52.56 -28.84
N SER A 118 21.92 -52.30 -27.86
CA SER A 118 23.17 -53.05 -27.66
C SER A 118 22.87 -54.53 -27.38
N LEU A 119 21.88 -54.82 -26.53
CA LEU A 119 21.44 -56.19 -26.23
C LEU A 119 20.87 -56.89 -27.48
N GLN A 120 20.02 -56.22 -28.25
CA GLN A 120 19.48 -56.78 -29.50
C GLN A 120 20.59 -57.09 -30.49
N PHE A 121 21.58 -56.20 -30.61
CA PHE A 121 22.74 -56.40 -31.49
C PHE A 121 23.58 -57.60 -31.04
N TYR A 122 23.89 -57.72 -29.75
CA TYR A 122 24.63 -58.88 -29.22
C TYR A 122 23.87 -60.20 -29.43
N LEU A 123 22.56 -60.22 -29.20
CA LEU A 123 21.74 -61.42 -29.41
C LEU A 123 21.77 -61.89 -30.86
N GLN A 124 21.65 -60.98 -31.82
CA GLN A 124 21.80 -61.31 -33.24
C GLN A 124 23.20 -61.85 -33.58
N GLN A 125 24.24 -61.35 -32.93
CA GLN A 125 25.59 -61.87 -33.14
C GLN A 125 25.76 -63.27 -32.56
N SER A 126 25.14 -63.58 -31.42
CA SER A 126 25.21 -64.92 -30.80
C SER A 126 24.36 -65.99 -31.53
N ASP A 127 23.28 -65.60 -32.19
CA ASP A 127 22.44 -66.50 -32.98
C ASP A 127 22.99 -66.65 -34.42
N HIS A 128 23.98 -67.53 -34.60
CA HIS A 128 24.56 -67.84 -35.91
C HIS A 128 23.63 -68.60 -36.87
N THR A 129 22.43 -68.97 -36.43
CA THR A 129 21.44 -69.74 -37.21
C THR A 129 20.51 -68.87 -38.04
N ILE A 130 20.43 -67.55 -37.77
CA ILE A 130 19.50 -66.64 -38.45
C ILE A 130 20.23 -65.92 -39.60
N HIS A 131 20.48 -66.64 -40.69
CA HIS A 131 20.89 -66.04 -41.96
C HIS A 131 19.71 -65.25 -42.56
N GLY A 132 19.56 -63.97 -42.21
CA GLY A 132 18.59 -63.07 -42.86
C GLY A 132 17.95 -61.98 -42.00
N ALA A 133 18.21 -61.91 -40.69
CA ALA A 133 17.70 -60.81 -39.87
C ALA A 133 18.53 -59.53 -40.12
N PHE A 134 17.86 -58.47 -40.57
CA PHE A 134 18.49 -57.14 -40.65
C PHE A 134 18.90 -56.68 -39.24
N PRO A 135 20.03 -55.94 -39.10
CA PRO A 135 20.44 -55.42 -37.81
C PRO A 135 19.34 -54.51 -37.23
N PRO A 136 19.17 -54.47 -35.89
CA PRO A 136 18.21 -53.58 -35.27
C PRO A 136 18.52 -52.15 -35.68
N ARG A 137 17.48 -51.35 -35.91
CA ARG A 137 17.67 -49.94 -36.24
C ARG A 137 18.23 -49.22 -35.01
N PRO A 138 19.28 -48.40 -35.13
CA PRO A 138 19.77 -47.62 -34.01
C PRO A 138 18.66 -46.68 -33.49
N PRO A 139 18.58 -46.48 -32.17
CA PRO A 139 17.55 -45.63 -31.58
C PRO A 139 17.75 -44.18 -32.02
N ASP A 140 16.65 -43.45 -32.19
CA ASP A 140 16.68 -42.01 -32.35
C ASP A 140 16.91 -41.35 -30.98
N VAL A 141 18.11 -40.78 -30.80
CA VAL A 141 18.62 -40.24 -29.52
C VAL A 141 18.62 -38.71 -29.47
N TYR A 142 18.19 -38.06 -30.56
CA TYR A 142 18.12 -36.61 -30.67
C TYR A 142 16.76 -36.09 -30.18
#